data_AF-A0A7Y4WTT2-F1
#
_entry.id   AF-A0A7Y4WTT2-F1
#
_cell.length_a   1.000
_cell.length_b   1.000
_cell.length_c   1.000
_cell.angle_alpha   90.00
_cell.angle_beta   90.00
_cell.angle_gamma   90.00
#
_symmetry.space_group_name_H-M   'P 1'
#
loop_
_entity.id
_entity.type
_entity.pdbx_description
1 polymer ?
#
loop_
_entity_poly.entity_id
_entity_poly.type
_entity_poly.pdbx_seq_one_letter_code
_entity_poly.pdbx_strand_id
1 'polypeptide(L)'
;MQREWSSPSPEAAPHVPFSTVLAGLSYALDLTEGQRPGHAIRSCLIGMRIADTLGLESGTRAALFYALLTKDLGCSSNSARFAALFGHDDHDLKVDLKTIDWTRALESFRFVVQHAEPGQFWLRRVWRVLAILSKGEEGARAVVRTRCERGADIATMLGLPRPTSDAIRALDEHWDGRGQPYGLEGDAIPLLARILGLAQTLEVFFTSHGTMAAYDMAVARRGSWFEPQVVDALLATAPDDPFWEALARQDHLDHLLASQPEDLCIPASDAQLDTVTEAFARVIDAKSPWTYAHSHGVAAIAGHMGRLLGYDQRALRDLRRAALLHDLGKLGVSNLILDKPGRLTDDEFAAGGSVRCAEGACA
;
A
#
# COMPACT_ATOMS: atom_id res chain seq x y z
N MET A 1 43.11 -9.82 -14.78
CA MET A 1 41.93 -10.67 -15.08
C MET A 1 40.72 -9.76 -15.21
N GLN A 2 40.46 -9.25 -16.42
CA GLN A 2 39.17 -8.65 -16.76
C GLN A 2 38.20 -9.81 -16.93
N ARG A 3 37.22 -9.96 -16.03
CA ARG A 3 36.11 -10.88 -16.29
C ARG A 3 35.23 -10.17 -17.32
N GLU A 4 35.21 -10.70 -18.54
CA GLU A 4 34.21 -10.33 -19.53
C GLU A 4 32.84 -10.61 -18.93
N TRP A 5 32.09 -9.54 -18.66
CA TRP A 5 30.66 -9.63 -18.36
C TRP A 5 29.97 -10.09 -19.64
N SER A 6 29.77 -11.39 -19.77
CA SER A 6 28.97 -11.97 -20.84
C SER A 6 27.52 -11.56 -20.58
N SER A 7 27.01 -10.68 -21.43
CA SER A 7 25.58 -10.35 -21.45
C SER A 7 24.78 -11.65 -21.56
N PRO A 8 23.81 -11.91 -20.67
CA PRO A 8 22.98 -13.10 -20.81
C PRO A 8 22.34 -13.12 -22.20
N SER A 9 22.32 -14.30 -22.81
CA SER A 9 21.73 -14.57 -24.12
C SER A 9 20.31 -13.98 -24.21
N PRO A 10 19.88 -13.47 -25.37
CA PRO A 10 18.55 -12.89 -25.55
C PRO A 10 17.49 -13.98 -25.70
N GLU A 11 17.43 -14.95 -24.77
CA GLU A 11 16.18 -15.66 -24.57
C GLU A 11 15.14 -14.58 -24.22
N ALA A 12 14.05 -14.57 -24.98
CA ALA A 12 12.96 -13.63 -24.78
C ALA A 12 12.49 -13.80 -23.34
N ALA A 13 12.91 -12.90 -22.45
CA ALA A 13 12.46 -12.89 -21.08
C ALA A 13 10.93 -12.98 -21.11
N PRO A 14 10.31 -13.92 -20.37
CA PRO A 14 8.88 -14.13 -20.44
C PRO A 14 8.18 -12.80 -20.24
N HIS A 15 7.34 -12.44 -21.20
CA HIS A 15 6.65 -11.15 -21.20
C HIS A 15 5.64 -11.13 -20.04
N VAL A 16 6.03 -10.50 -18.94
CA VAL A 16 5.23 -10.44 -17.71
C VAL A 16 4.04 -9.49 -17.91
N PRO A 17 2.81 -9.89 -17.58
CA PRO A 17 1.65 -8.99 -17.62
C PRO A 17 1.82 -7.78 -16.72
N PHE A 18 1.22 -6.65 -17.11
CA PHE A 18 1.28 -5.43 -16.30
C PHE A 18 0.63 -5.61 -14.91
N SER A 19 -0.44 -6.40 -14.83
CA SER A 19 -1.07 -6.78 -13.55
C SER A 19 -0.11 -7.52 -12.62
N THR A 20 0.70 -8.44 -13.14
CA THR A 20 1.68 -9.21 -12.37
C THR A 20 2.78 -8.31 -11.81
N VAL A 21 3.23 -7.31 -12.58
CA VAL A 21 4.21 -6.32 -12.10
C VAL A 21 3.62 -5.54 -10.92
N LEU A 22 2.39 -5.03 -11.04
CA LEU A 22 1.74 -4.29 -9.96
C LEU A 22 1.45 -5.16 -8.73
N ALA A 23 1.04 -6.42 -8.91
CA ALA A 23 0.83 -7.36 -7.81
C ALA A 23 2.14 -7.71 -7.08
N GLY A 24 3.25 -7.83 -7.81
CA GLY A 24 4.57 -8.02 -7.20
C GLY A 24 4.98 -6.78 -6.38
N LEU A 25 4.78 -5.59 -6.93
CA LEU A 25 5.12 -4.33 -6.26
C LEU A 25 4.18 -3.97 -5.09
N SER A 26 2.95 -4.49 -5.07
CA SER A 26 2.03 -4.25 -3.95
C SER A 26 2.53 -4.83 -2.63
N TYR A 27 3.37 -5.88 -2.66
CA TYR A 27 4.06 -6.36 -1.46
C TYR A 27 4.97 -5.30 -0.84
N ALA A 28 5.67 -4.50 -1.67
CA ALA A 28 6.49 -3.42 -1.16
C ALA A 28 5.63 -2.29 -0.56
N LEU A 29 4.41 -2.09 -1.05
CA LEU A 29 3.45 -1.15 -0.47
C LEU A 29 2.90 -1.66 0.88
N ASP A 30 2.58 -2.96 0.99
CA ASP A 30 2.14 -3.57 2.26
C ASP A 30 3.14 -3.32 3.38
N LEU A 31 4.45 -3.42 3.08
CA LEU A 31 5.53 -3.14 4.02
C LEU A 31 5.48 -1.68 4.53
N THR A 32 5.12 -0.71 3.70
CA THR A 32 5.03 0.70 4.14
C THR A 32 3.93 0.97 5.16
N GLU A 33 2.91 0.12 5.15
CA GLU A 33 1.73 0.22 6.02
C GLU A 33 1.87 -0.59 7.30
N GLY A 34 2.99 -1.29 7.49
CA GLY A 34 3.18 -2.24 8.59
C GLY A 34 2.26 -3.46 8.50
N GLN A 35 1.68 -3.73 7.33
CA GLN A 35 0.77 -4.84 7.12
C GLN A 35 1.53 -6.14 6.84
N ARG A 36 0.86 -7.28 7.06
CA ARG A 36 1.42 -8.57 6.68
C ARG A 36 1.57 -8.64 5.16
N PRO A 37 2.72 -9.12 4.63
CA PRO A 37 2.90 -9.34 3.20
C PRO A 37 1.70 -10.03 2.54
N GLY A 38 1.22 -9.48 1.43
CA GLY A 38 0.08 -10.01 0.68
C GLY A 38 -1.27 -9.42 1.12
N HIS A 39 -1.29 -8.40 1.98
CA HIS A 39 -2.50 -7.70 2.39
C HIS A 39 -3.25 -7.12 1.19
N ALA A 40 -2.55 -6.43 0.28
CA ALA A 40 -3.15 -5.92 -0.95
C ALA A 40 -3.71 -7.03 -1.84
N ILE A 41 -3.01 -8.16 -1.96
CA ILE A 41 -3.45 -9.30 -2.77
C ILE A 41 -4.69 -9.97 -2.18
N ARG A 42 -4.70 -10.24 -0.87
CA ARG A 42 -5.87 -10.84 -0.19
C ARG A 42 -7.08 -9.90 -0.25
N SER A 43 -6.86 -8.60 -0.04
CA SER A 43 -7.89 -7.59 -0.24
C SER A 43 -8.42 -7.64 -1.68
N CYS A 44 -7.53 -7.77 -2.67
CA CYS A 44 -7.89 -7.88 -4.07
C CYS A 44 -8.78 -9.10 -4.34
N LEU A 45 -8.40 -10.28 -3.86
CA LEU A 45 -9.18 -11.50 -4.00
C LEU A 45 -10.59 -11.36 -3.40
N ILE A 46 -10.71 -10.78 -2.21
CA ILE A 46 -12.00 -10.49 -1.56
C ILE A 46 -12.83 -9.53 -2.40
N GLY A 47 -12.25 -8.40 -2.81
CA GLY A 47 -12.96 -7.37 -3.58
C GLY A 47 -13.42 -7.87 -4.96
N MET A 48 -12.61 -8.67 -5.63
CA MET A 48 -12.97 -9.29 -6.92
C MET A 48 -14.13 -10.27 -6.75
N ARG A 49 -14.16 -11.04 -5.66
CA ARG A 49 -15.28 -11.93 -5.37
C ARG A 49 -16.58 -11.17 -5.10
N ILE A 50 -16.52 -10.06 -4.36
CA ILE A 50 -17.68 -9.17 -4.15
C ILE A 50 -18.16 -8.60 -5.49
N ALA A 51 -17.25 -8.18 -6.36
CA ALA A 51 -17.57 -7.67 -7.69
C ALA A 51 -18.24 -8.72 -8.58
N ASP A 52 -17.86 -9.99 -8.46
CA ASP A 52 -18.48 -11.10 -9.19
C ASP A 52 -19.93 -11.31 -8.74
N THR A 53 -20.19 -11.29 -7.43
CA THR A 53 -21.55 -11.36 -6.88
C THR A 53 -22.42 -10.17 -7.32
N LEU A 54 -21.82 -8.97 -7.40
CA LEU A 54 -22.51 -7.77 -7.88
C LEU A 54 -22.71 -7.74 -9.40
N GLY A 55 -22.09 -8.66 -10.15
CA GLY A 55 -22.21 -8.73 -11.60
C GLY A 55 -21.54 -7.55 -12.32
N LEU A 56 -20.42 -7.04 -11.81
CA LEU A 56 -19.74 -5.90 -12.43
C LEU A 56 -19.18 -6.26 -13.82
N GLU A 57 -19.26 -5.31 -14.75
CA GLU A 57 -18.72 -5.46 -16.10
C GLU A 57 -17.17 -5.53 -16.10
N SER A 58 -16.59 -6.15 -17.13
CA SER A 58 -15.14 -6.40 -17.24
C SER A 58 -14.28 -5.13 -17.05
N GLY A 59 -14.62 -4.01 -17.69
CA GLY A 59 -13.86 -2.76 -17.52
C GLY A 59 -13.89 -2.20 -16.10
N THR A 60 -15.02 -2.33 -15.39
CA THR A 60 -15.16 -1.91 -14.00
C THR A 60 -14.40 -2.85 -13.06
N ARG A 61 -14.42 -4.16 -13.35
CA ARG A 61 -13.64 -5.19 -12.65
C ARG A 61 -12.13 -4.95 -12.79
N ALA A 62 -11.66 -4.63 -13.99
CA ALA A 62 -10.26 -4.25 -14.24
C ALA A 62 -9.83 -3.01 -13.44
N ALA A 63 -10.68 -1.97 -13.41
CA ALA A 63 -10.40 -0.77 -12.62
C ALA A 63 -10.36 -1.06 -11.10
N LEU A 64 -11.26 -1.92 -10.61
CA LEU A 64 -11.29 -2.36 -9.21
C LEU A 64 -10.05 -3.18 -8.85
N PHE A 65 -9.66 -4.12 -9.70
CA PHE A 65 -8.46 -4.94 -9.53
C PHE A 65 -7.23 -4.07 -9.28
N TYR A 66 -7.00 -3.07 -10.14
CA TYR A 66 -5.90 -2.13 -9.95
C TYR A 66 -6.05 -1.29 -8.68
N ALA A 67 -7.27 -0.84 -8.35
CA ALA A 67 -7.52 -0.08 -7.13
C ALA A 67 -7.15 -0.88 -5.88
N LEU A 68 -7.53 -2.16 -5.81
CA LEU A 68 -7.25 -3.06 -4.68
C LEU A 68 -5.74 -3.28 -4.48
N LEU A 69 -4.99 -3.46 -5.56
CA LEU A 69 -3.53 -3.64 -5.50
C LEU A 69 -2.77 -2.35 -5.17
N THR A 70 -3.33 -1.20 -5.53
CA THR A 70 -2.60 0.09 -5.49
C THR A 70 -3.17 1.10 -4.50
N LYS A 71 -4.14 0.70 -3.67
CA LYS A 71 -4.79 1.54 -2.64
C LYS A 71 -3.81 2.23 -1.69
N ASP A 72 -2.64 1.63 -1.48
CA ASP A 72 -1.62 2.09 -0.54
C ASP A 72 -0.48 2.90 -1.19
N LEU A 73 -0.59 3.29 -2.48
CA LEU A 73 0.40 4.13 -3.16
C LEU A 73 0.69 5.46 -2.43
N GLY A 74 -0.30 5.99 -1.69
CA GLY A 74 -0.19 7.25 -0.97
C GLY A 74 0.50 7.14 0.40
N CYS A 75 0.70 5.94 0.92
CA CYS A 75 1.01 5.67 2.33
C CYS A 75 2.39 6.16 2.78
N SER A 76 3.37 6.20 1.88
CA SER A 76 4.71 6.72 2.19
C SER A 76 4.74 8.23 2.44
N SER A 77 3.74 8.96 1.95
CA SER A 77 3.70 10.44 1.94
C SER A 77 3.57 11.09 3.32
N ASN A 78 3.07 10.34 4.30
CA ASN A 78 2.89 10.84 5.67
C ASN A 78 3.82 10.19 6.69
N SER A 79 4.58 9.15 6.32
CA SER A 79 5.37 8.36 7.27
C SER A 79 6.37 9.21 8.07
N ALA A 80 7.10 10.12 7.41
CA ALA A 80 8.00 11.04 8.10
C ALA A 80 7.28 12.01 9.07
N ARG A 81 6.03 12.40 8.75
CA ARG A 81 5.20 13.25 9.64
C ARG A 81 4.71 12.46 10.84
N PHE A 82 4.28 11.21 10.67
CA PHE A 82 3.84 10.35 11.77
C PHE A 82 4.99 10.03 12.73
N ALA A 83 6.15 9.60 12.22
CA ALA A 83 7.35 9.37 13.04
C ALA A 83 7.77 10.60 13.86
N ALA A 84 7.73 11.80 13.26
CA ALA A 84 8.07 13.05 13.95
C ALA A 84 7.05 13.50 15.01
N LEU A 85 5.81 13.02 14.92
CA LEU A 85 4.70 13.37 15.82
C LEU A 85 4.53 12.39 16.97
N PHE A 86 4.60 11.10 16.67
CA PHE A 86 4.26 10.06 17.63
C PHE A 86 5.49 9.41 18.26
N GLY A 87 6.71 9.62 17.74
CA GLY A 87 7.94 9.10 18.35
C GLY A 87 7.91 7.59 18.62
N HIS A 88 7.09 6.86 17.86
CA HIS A 88 6.90 5.42 17.90
C HIS A 88 6.96 4.88 16.47
N ASP A 89 7.17 3.57 16.36
CA ASP A 89 7.32 2.88 15.10
C ASP A 89 6.05 3.04 14.24
N ASP A 90 6.20 3.48 12.99
CA ASP A 90 5.08 3.73 12.08
C ASP A 90 4.29 2.43 11.79
N HIS A 91 4.89 1.25 11.98
CA HIS A 91 4.25 -0.04 11.70
C HIS A 91 3.18 -0.41 12.74
N ASP A 92 3.50 -0.30 14.03
CA ASP A 92 2.56 -0.65 15.11
C ASP A 92 1.43 0.38 15.21
N LEU A 93 1.76 1.66 15.03
CA LEU A 93 0.79 2.76 15.10
C LEU A 93 -0.28 2.65 14.01
N LYS A 94 0.10 2.23 12.79
CA LYS A 94 -0.79 2.19 11.60
C LYS A 94 -1.80 1.04 11.63
N VAL A 95 -1.43 -0.09 12.23
CA VAL A 95 -2.35 -1.24 12.42
C VAL A 95 -3.46 -0.85 13.38
N ASP A 96 -3.12 -0.18 14.48
CA ASP A 96 -4.09 0.29 15.47
C ASP A 96 -4.91 1.50 14.97
N LEU A 97 -4.31 2.40 14.19
CA LEU A 97 -4.97 3.57 13.56
C LEU A 97 -6.24 3.20 12.77
N LYS A 98 -6.28 2.02 12.13
CA LYS A 98 -7.41 1.52 11.30
C LYS A 98 -8.55 0.91 12.11
N THR A 99 -8.33 0.63 13.40
CA THR A 99 -9.35 0.05 14.28
C THR A 99 -10.01 1.08 15.20
N ILE A 100 -9.43 2.27 15.30
CA ILE A 100 -9.84 3.32 16.23
C ILE A 100 -10.84 4.27 15.58
N ASP A 101 -11.91 4.57 16.31
CA ASP A 101 -12.88 5.59 15.94
C ASP A 101 -12.37 6.99 16.34
N TRP A 102 -11.83 7.72 15.37
CA TRP A 102 -11.28 9.07 15.54
C TRP A 102 -12.32 10.13 15.90
N THR A 103 -13.61 9.81 15.84
CA THR A 103 -14.68 10.71 16.28
C THR A 103 -14.82 10.75 17.81
N ARG A 104 -14.22 9.79 18.52
CA ARG A 104 -14.31 9.66 19.98
C ARG A 104 -13.04 10.19 20.64
N ALA A 105 -13.12 11.41 21.18
CA ALA A 105 -12.01 12.12 21.82
C ALA A 105 -11.28 11.31 22.92
N LEU A 106 -12.00 10.46 23.66
CA LEU A 106 -11.44 9.66 24.75
C LEU A 106 -10.60 8.47 24.25
N GLU A 107 -10.99 7.85 23.13
CA GLU A 107 -10.24 6.75 22.50
C GLU A 107 -8.99 7.28 21.78
N SER A 108 -9.13 8.41 21.09
CA SER A 108 -8.00 9.15 20.49
C SER A 108 -6.98 9.59 21.56
N PHE A 109 -7.46 10.09 22.70
CA PHE A 109 -6.59 10.48 23.83
C PHE A 109 -5.91 9.27 24.47
N ARG A 110 -6.64 8.18 24.69
CA ARG A 110 -6.10 6.95 25.27
C ARG A 110 -5.04 6.32 24.38
N PHE A 111 -5.25 6.30 23.07
CA PHE A 111 -4.28 5.85 22.08
C PHE A 111 -2.96 6.64 22.17
N VAL A 112 -3.05 7.97 22.20
CA VAL A 112 -1.88 8.86 22.31
C VAL A 112 -1.13 8.68 23.63
N VAL A 113 -1.84 8.44 24.74
CA VAL A 113 -1.23 8.21 26.06
C VAL A 113 -0.57 6.83 26.15
N GLN A 114 -1.16 5.80 25.53
CA GLN A 114 -0.63 4.43 25.55
C GLN A 114 0.60 4.24 24.65
N HIS A 115 0.74 5.09 23.63
CA HIS A 115 1.82 5.08 22.63
C HIS A 115 2.85 6.20 22.85
N ALA A 116 3.01 6.66 24.09
CA ALA A 116 3.98 7.69 24.45
C ALA A 116 5.16 7.12 25.24
N GLU A 117 6.34 7.04 24.60
CA GLU A 117 7.57 6.58 25.27
C GLU A 117 8.02 7.49 26.45
N PRO A 118 8.56 6.91 27.54
CA PRO A 118 9.20 7.66 28.62
C PRO A 118 10.63 8.05 28.22
N GLY A 119 10.92 9.36 28.10
CA GLY A 119 12.31 9.83 28.00
C GLY A 119 12.60 11.18 27.33
N GLN A 120 11.64 11.79 26.61
CA GLN A 120 11.81 13.14 26.04
C GLN A 120 10.96 14.18 26.77
N PHE A 121 11.49 15.40 26.89
CA PHE A 121 10.90 16.54 27.62
C PHE A 121 9.42 16.75 27.27
N TRP A 122 8.55 16.28 28.16
CA TRP A 122 7.12 16.08 27.96
C TRP A 122 6.36 17.32 27.50
N LEU A 123 6.82 18.53 27.86
CA LEU A 123 6.19 19.79 27.45
C LEU A 123 6.17 19.96 25.92
N ARG A 124 7.25 19.69 25.19
CA ARG A 124 7.28 19.94 23.72
C ARG A 124 6.35 18.99 22.96
N ARG A 125 6.13 17.78 23.47
CA ARG A 125 5.26 16.75 22.89
C ARG A 125 3.79 17.04 23.18
N VAL A 126 3.49 17.43 24.42
CA VAL A 126 2.18 17.98 24.80
C VAL A 126 1.84 19.17 23.91
N TRP A 127 2.77 20.09 23.63
CA TRP A 127 2.53 21.20 22.71
C TRP A 127 2.34 20.80 21.23
N ARG A 128 2.99 19.73 20.72
CA ARG A 128 2.75 19.25 19.34
C ARG A 128 1.44 18.49 19.18
N VAL A 129 1.13 17.62 20.15
CA VAL A 129 -0.16 16.93 20.25
C VAL A 129 -1.27 17.96 20.44
N LEU A 130 -1.08 18.95 21.32
CA LEU A 130 -1.97 20.11 21.45
C LEU A 130 -1.99 20.98 20.19
N ALA A 131 -0.94 21.05 19.37
CA ALA A 131 -0.95 21.82 18.12
C ALA A 131 -1.69 21.10 16.97
N ILE A 132 -1.78 19.77 17.03
CA ILE A 132 -2.63 18.96 16.13
C ILE A 132 -4.07 18.97 16.63
N LEU A 133 -4.27 18.75 17.93
CA LEU A 133 -5.57 18.86 18.59
C LEU A 133 -6.13 20.28 18.54
N SER A 134 -5.29 21.32 18.52
CA SER A 134 -5.72 22.73 18.36
C SER A 134 -6.15 23.06 16.94
N LYS A 135 -5.81 22.20 15.95
CA LYS A 135 -6.40 22.22 14.62
C LYS A 135 -7.64 21.31 14.50
N GLY A 136 -8.04 20.64 15.58
CA GLY A 136 -9.25 19.82 15.65
C GLY A 136 -9.33 18.75 14.57
N GLU A 137 -10.54 18.52 14.05
CA GLU A 137 -10.80 17.59 12.94
C GLU A 137 -10.01 17.96 11.68
N GLU A 138 -9.85 19.25 11.35
CA GLU A 138 -9.20 19.71 10.11
C GLU A 138 -7.75 19.24 9.97
N GLY A 139 -7.02 19.13 11.09
CA GLY A 139 -5.65 18.62 11.10
C GLY A 139 -5.56 17.14 10.72
N ALA A 140 -6.44 16.30 11.26
CA ALA A 140 -6.50 14.87 10.95
C ALA A 140 -7.00 14.64 9.50
N ARG A 141 -8.03 15.40 9.07
CA ARG A 141 -8.52 15.36 7.68
C ARG A 141 -7.44 15.68 6.67
N ALA A 142 -6.59 16.67 6.97
CA ALA A 142 -5.51 17.07 6.06
C ALA A 142 -4.46 15.96 5.85
N VAL A 143 -4.20 15.13 6.86
CA VAL A 143 -3.27 14.00 6.77
C VAL A 143 -3.86 12.89 5.90
N VAL A 144 -5.11 12.48 6.16
CA VAL A 144 -5.83 11.49 5.36
C VAL A 144 -5.95 11.97 3.91
N ARG A 145 -6.34 13.23 3.70
CA ARG A 145 -6.42 13.84 2.37
C ARG A 145 -5.11 13.73 1.60
N THR A 146 -3.98 14.04 2.24
CA THR A 146 -2.66 13.97 1.59
C THR A 146 -2.34 12.55 1.14
N ARG A 147 -2.69 11.52 1.93
CA ARG A 147 -2.53 10.09 1.55
C ARG A 147 -3.40 9.77 0.34
N CYS A 148 -4.70 10.07 0.42
CA CYS A 148 -5.68 9.71 -0.61
C CYS A 148 -5.42 10.43 -1.95
N GLU A 149 -5.15 11.74 -1.92
CA GLU A 149 -4.83 12.53 -3.11
C GLU A 149 -3.55 12.02 -3.77
N ARG A 150 -2.48 11.83 -2.99
CA ARG A 150 -1.20 11.38 -3.53
C ARG A 150 -1.28 9.96 -4.09
N GLY A 151 -1.99 9.05 -3.44
CA GLY A 151 -2.24 7.71 -3.98
C GLY A 151 -2.96 7.77 -5.33
N ALA A 152 -4.02 8.58 -5.42
CA ALA A 152 -4.79 8.76 -6.66
C ALA A 152 -3.97 9.43 -7.78
N ASP A 153 -3.11 10.38 -7.46
CA ASP A 153 -2.22 11.04 -8.42
C ASP A 153 -1.18 10.07 -8.98
N ILE A 154 -0.60 9.21 -8.13
CA ILE A 154 0.34 8.17 -8.55
C ILE A 154 -0.38 7.12 -9.40
N ALA A 155 -1.59 6.71 -9.04
CA ALA A 155 -2.41 5.82 -9.87
C ALA A 155 -2.70 6.42 -11.26
N THR A 156 -2.95 7.73 -11.32
CA THR A 156 -3.12 8.45 -12.59
C THR A 156 -1.84 8.48 -13.40
N MET A 157 -0.68 8.68 -12.74
CA MET A 157 0.64 8.63 -13.38
C MET A 157 0.95 7.27 -13.99
N LEU A 158 0.53 6.19 -13.33
CA LEU A 158 0.65 4.82 -13.82
C LEU A 158 -0.20 4.55 -15.07
N GLY A 159 -1.03 5.52 -15.49
CA GLY A 159 -1.96 5.36 -16.62
C GLY A 159 -3.15 4.47 -16.29
N LEU A 160 -3.47 4.29 -15.00
CA LEU A 160 -4.60 3.47 -14.57
C LEU A 160 -5.93 4.16 -14.90
N PRO A 161 -7.03 3.39 -15.06
CA PRO A 161 -8.34 3.95 -15.34
C PRO A 161 -8.75 5.00 -14.31
N ARG A 162 -9.44 6.06 -14.74
CA ARG A 162 -9.94 7.09 -13.82
C ARG A 162 -10.79 6.52 -12.65
N PRO A 163 -11.66 5.51 -12.84
CA PRO A 163 -12.36 4.89 -11.72
C PRO A 163 -11.42 4.29 -10.66
N THR A 164 -10.22 3.85 -11.04
CA THR A 164 -9.18 3.37 -10.11
C THR A 164 -8.67 4.50 -9.21
N SER A 165 -8.27 5.63 -9.79
CA SER A 165 -7.76 6.76 -9.00
C SER A 165 -8.85 7.42 -8.16
N ASP A 166 -10.09 7.49 -8.67
CA ASP A 166 -11.23 7.96 -7.91
C ASP A 166 -11.57 7.03 -6.73
N ALA A 167 -11.44 5.72 -6.89
CA ALA A 167 -11.61 4.74 -5.80
C ALA A 167 -10.57 4.94 -4.69
N ILE A 168 -9.31 5.09 -5.06
CA ILE A 168 -8.20 5.31 -4.10
C ILE A 168 -8.40 6.64 -3.36
N ARG A 169 -8.87 7.68 -4.05
CA ARG A 169 -9.11 9.01 -3.46
C ARG A 169 -10.20 8.98 -2.38
N ALA A 170 -11.17 8.09 -2.50
CA ALA A 170 -12.32 7.98 -1.61
C ALA A 170 -12.29 6.71 -0.73
N LEU A 171 -11.13 6.04 -0.62
CA LEU A 171 -10.96 4.77 0.08
C LEU A 171 -11.46 4.78 1.53
N ASP A 172 -11.19 5.87 2.25
CA ASP A 172 -11.47 6.01 3.68
C ASP A 172 -12.83 6.73 3.95
N GLU A 173 -13.67 6.90 2.91
CA GLU A 173 -15.03 7.42 3.05
C GLU A 173 -15.96 6.32 3.61
N HIS A 174 -16.94 6.73 4.41
CA HIS A 174 -17.89 5.83 5.06
C HIS A 174 -19.29 6.12 4.56
N TRP A 175 -20.10 5.07 4.41
CA TRP A 175 -21.45 5.15 3.88
C TRP A 175 -22.34 6.21 4.56
N ASP A 176 -22.17 6.43 5.86
CA ASP A 176 -22.91 7.41 6.68
C ASP A 176 -22.35 8.84 6.67
N GLY A 177 -21.36 9.13 5.81
CA GLY A 177 -20.76 10.46 5.68
C GLY A 177 -19.75 10.82 6.77
N ARG A 178 -19.44 9.91 7.71
CA ARG A 178 -18.46 10.15 8.78
C ARG A 178 -17.02 9.81 8.40
N GLY A 179 -16.83 9.29 7.19
CA GLY A 179 -15.52 8.97 6.63
C GLY A 179 -14.73 10.22 6.24
N GLN A 180 -13.54 9.98 5.73
CA GLN A 180 -12.57 11.02 5.40
C GLN A 180 -12.00 10.78 3.99
N PRO A 181 -11.50 11.82 3.31
CA PRO A 181 -11.28 13.19 3.79
C PRO A 181 -12.39 14.21 3.44
N TYR A 182 -13.36 13.85 2.62
CA TYR A 182 -14.37 14.78 2.09
C TYR A 182 -15.72 14.64 2.80
N GLY A 183 -15.97 13.53 3.50
CA GLY A 183 -17.25 13.27 4.16
C GLY A 183 -18.35 12.97 3.13
N LEU A 184 -18.01 12.16 2.12
CA LEU A 184 -18.97 11.71 1.12
C LEU A 184 -19.95 10.72 1.76
N GLU A 185 -21.24 10.84 1.43
CA GLU A 185 -22.30 9.99 1.98
C GLU A 185 -22.99 9.20 0.86
N GLY A 186 -23.31 7.95 1.14
CA GLY A 186 -24.08 7.10 0.23
C GLY A 186 -23.46 6.96 -1.15
N ASP A 187 -24.28 7.17 -2.18
CA ASP A 187 -23.87 7.08 -3.59
C ASP A 187 -22.92 8.18 -4.06
N ALA A 188 -22.65 9.21 -3.24
CA ALA A 188 -21.59 10.15 -3.52
C ALA A 188 -20.20 9.48 -3.49
N ILE A 189 -20.08 8.35 -2.77
CA ILE A 189 -18.88 7.53 -2.73
C ILE A 189 -18.84 6.66 -4.00
N PRO A 190 -17.74 6.69 -4.80
CA PRO A 190 -17.59 5.81 -5.94
C PRO A 190 -17.81 4.34 -5.57
N LEU A 191 -18.55 3.58 -6.39
CA LEU A 191 -18.81 2.16 -6.13
C LEU A 191 -17.53 1.36 -5.84
N LEU A 192 -16.48 1.63 -6.61
CA LEU A 192 -15.19 0.96 -6.41
C LEU A 192 -14.56 1.29 -5.06
N ALA A 193 -14.71 2.52 -4.54
CA ALA A 193 -14.25 2.87 -3.18
C ALA A 193 -15.05 2.14 -2.11
N ARG A 194 -16.37 1.97 -2.29
CA ARG A 194 -17.24 1.23 -1.36
C ARG A 194 -16.85 -0.25 -1.25
N ILE A 195 -16.57 -0.90 -2.38
CA ILE A 195 -16.07 -2.28 -2.41
C ILE A 195 -14.66 -2.36 -1.81
N LEU A 196 -13.78 -1.44 -2.20
CA LEU A 196 -12.39 -1.36 -1.75
C LEU A 196 -12.28 -1.20 -0.22
N GLY A 197 -13.08 -0.31 0.37
CA GLY A 197 -13.14 -0.08 1.81
C GLY A 197 -13.57 -1.33 2.58
N LEU A 198 -14.64 -2.00 2.15
CA LEU A 198 -15.07 -3.26 2.76
C LEU A 198 -13.98 -4.34 2.64
N ALA A 199 -13.43 -4.54 1.43
CA ALA A 199 -12.45 -5.59 1.18
C ALA A 199 -11.18 -5.44 2.03
N GLN A 200 -10.67 -4.21 2.16
CA GLN A 200 -9.51 -3.91 3.01
C GLN A 200 -9.79 -4.20 4.49
N THR A 201 -10.93 -3.74 5.03
CA THR A 201 -11.24 -3.96 6.44
C THR A 201 -11.51 -5.44 6.72
N LEU A 202 -12.22 -6.11 5.82
CA LEU A 202 -12.52 -7.53 5.94
C LEU A 202 -11.25 -8.38 5.97
N GLU A 203 -10.30 -8.09 5.10
CA GLU A 203 -9.00 -8.77 5.06
C GLU A 203 -8.26 -8.67 6.40
N VAL A 204 -8.24 -7.48 7.01
CA VAL A 204 -7.52 -7.24 8.27
C VAL A 204 -8.16 -8.04 9.40
N PHE A 205 -9.51 -8.06 9.47
CA PHE A 205 -10.23 -8.85 10.46
C PHE A 205 -10.07 -10.35 10.22
N PHE A 206 -10.13 -10.80 8.97
CA PHE A 206 -9.90 -12.20 8.60
C PHE A 206 -8.51 -12.68 9.05
N THR A 207 -7.47 -11.93 8.71
CA THR A 207 -6.07 -12.30 9.01
C THR A 207 -5.76 -12.29 10.51
N SER A 208 -6.48 -11.46 11.28
CA SER A 208 -6.24 -11.27 12.71
C SER A 208 -7.13 -12.12 13.61
N HIS A 209 -8.37 -12.39 13.19
CA HIS A 209 -9.42 -12.98 14.03
C HIS A 209 -10.22 -14.10 13.34
N GLY A 210 -9.92 -14.41 12.08
CA GLY A 210 -10.59 -15.45 11.30
C GLY A 210 -11.86 -14.98 10.59
N THR A 211 -12.42 -15.87 9.74
CA THR A 211 -13.53 -15.54 8.83
C THR A 211 -14.78 -15.06 9.56
N MET A 212 -15.19 -15.73 10.65
CA MET A 212 -16.42 -15.36 11.34
C MET A 212 -16.36 -13.93 11.90
N ALA A 213 -15.23 -13.55 12.51
CA ALA A 213 -15.02 -12.20 13.02
C ALA A 213 -15.03 -11.14 11.90
N ALA A 214 -14.55 -11.49 10.70
CA ALA A 214 -14.63 -10.62 9.54
C ALA A 214 -16.09 -10.39 9.10
N TYR A 215 -16.91 -11.44 9.05
CA TYR A 215 -18.34 -11.35 8.74
C TYR A 215 -19.10 -10.56 9.81
N ASP A 216 -18.87 -10.86 11.10
CA ASP A 216 -19.49 -10.14 12.21
C ASP A 216 -19.19 -8.64 12.14
N MET A 217 -17.94 -8.28 11.81
CA MET A 217 -17.52 -6.89 11.61
C MET A 217 -18.26 -6.23 10.43
N ALA A 218 -18.37 -6.92 9.30
CA ALA A 218 -19.07 -6.40 8.12
C ALA A 218 -20.56 -6.17 8.41
N VAL A 219 -21.22 -7.11 9.10
CA VAL A 219 -22.63 -6.99 9.52
C VAL A 219 -22.82 -5.85 10.52
N ALA A 220 -21.96 -5.77 11.54
CA ALA A 220 -22.04 -4.74 12.57
C ALA A 220 -21.89 -3.32 12.02
N ARG A 221 -21.16 -3.16 10.92
CA ARG A 221 -20.90 -1.86 10.27
C ARG A 221 -21.72 -1.63 9.00
N ARG A 222 -22.68 -2.50 8.70
CA ARG A 222 -23.59 -2.38 7.55
C ARG A 222 -24.49 -1.15 7.72
N GLY A 223 -24.48 -0.26 6.74
CA GLY A 223 -25.24 1.01 6.76
C GLY A 223 -24.58 2.14 7.54
N SER A 224 -23.43 1.91 8.17
CA SER A 224 -22.59 2.97 8.75
C SER A 224 -21.31 3.15 7.96
N TRP A 225 -20.36 2.23 8.06
CA TRP A 225 -19.12 2.30 7.27
C TRP A 225 -19.35 1.79 5.86
N PHE A 226 -20.09 0.69 5.74
CA PHE A 226 -20.22 -0.04 4.49
C PHE A 226 -21.63 0.06 3.92
N GLU A 227 -21.68 0.17 2.60
CA GLU A 227 -22.94 0.13 1.87
C GLU A 227 -23.68 -1.21 2.12
N PRO A 228 -24.99 -1.16 2.46
CA PRO A 228 -25.82 -2.35 2.62
C PRO A 228 -25.70 -3.39 1.49
N GLN A 229 -25.80 -2.97 0.23
CA GLN A 229 -25.77 -3.86 -0.93
C GLN A 229 -24.40 -4.55 -1.12
N VAL A 230 -23.31 -3.85 -0.81
CA VAL A 230 -21.95 -4.39 -0.89
C VAL A 230 -21.70 -5.42 0.22
N VAL A 231 -22.22 -5.17 1.43
CA VAL A 231 -22.21 -6.16 2.51
C VAL A 231 -23.08 -7.36 2.15
N ASP A 232 -24.27 -7.15 1.59
CA ASP A 232 -25.16 -8.25 1.19
C ASP A 232 -24.51 -9.15 0.11
N ALA A 233 -23.73 -8.56 -0.80
CA ALA A 233 -22.95 -9.31 -1.79
C ALA A 233 -21.83 -10.14 -1.16
N LEU A 234 -21.18 -9.67 -0.09
CA LEU A 234 -20.27 -10.49 0.72
C LEU A 234 -21.02 -11.64 1.40
N LEU A 235 -22.16 -11.36 2.02
CA LEU A 235 -22.96 -12.34 2.78
C LEU A 235 -23.59 -13.42 1.90
N ALA A 236 -23.70 -13.19 0.59
CA ALA A 236 -24.08 -14.23 -0.38
C ALA A 236 -23.03 -15.35 -0.50
N THR A 237 -21.79 -15.10 -0.08
CA THR A 237 -20.76 -16.14 0.08
C THR A 237 -20.78 -16.65 1.52
N ALA A 238 -20.82 -17.98 1.69
CA ALA A 238 -20.84 -18.58 3.01
C ALA A 238 -19.46 -18.46 3.72
N PRO A 239 -19.42 -18.31 5.06
CA PRO A 239 -18.15 -18.26 5.80
C PRO A 239 -17.30 -19.53 5.71
N ASP A 240 -17.92 -20.67 5.41
CA ASP A 240 -17.30 -21.98 5.19
C ASP A 240 -16.96 -22.25 3.71
N ASP A 241 -17.07 -21.24 2.85
CA ASP A 241 -16.68 -21.35 1.44
C ASP A 241 -15.18 -21.70 1.31
N PRO A 242 -14.79 -22.66 0.44
CA PRO A 242 -13.39 -23.06 0.23
C PRO A 242 -12.43 -21.93 -0.10
N PHE A 243 -12.93 -20.79 -0.59
CA PHE A 243 -12.15 -19.58 -0.79
C PHE A 243 -11.48 -19.07 0.47
N TRP A 244 -12.13 -19.11 1.63
CA TRP A 244 -11.52 -18.61 2.86
C TRP A 244 -10.36 -19.48 3.31
N GLU A 245 -10.48 -20.80 3.14
CA GLU A 245 -9.36 -21.72 3.34
C GLU A 245 -8.24 -21.44 2.34
N ALA A 246 -8.58 -21.22 1.07
CA ALA A 246 -7.60 -20.87 0.04
C ALA A 246 -6.89 -19.54 0.32
N LEU A 247 -7.61 -18.55 0.84
CA LEU A 247 -7.12 -17.22 1.21
C LEU A 247 -6.22 -17.27 2.45
N ALA A 248 -6.32 -18.30 3.29
CA ALA A 248 -5.44 -18.49 4.45
C ALA A 248 -4.07 -19.08 4.09
N ARG A 249 -3.92 -19.70 2.92
CA ARG A 249 -2.65 -20.31 2.44
C ARG A 249 -1.70 -19.24 1.91
N GLN A 250 -0.38 -19.47 1.97
CA GLN A 250 0.61 -18.43 1.64
C GLN A 250 0.79 -18.11 0.13
N ASP A 251 0.15 -18.84 -0.77
CA ASP A 251 0.32 -18.78 -2.24
C ASP A 251 -0.64 -17.79 -2.93
N HIS A 252 -0.87 -16.63 -2.31
CA HIS A 252 -1.89 -15.69 -2.79
C HIS A 252 -1.62 -15.12 -4.19
N LEU A 253 -0.34 -14.91 -4.56
CA LEU A 253 0.02 -14.33 -5.85
C LEU A 253 -0.38 -15.26 -6.99
N ASP A 254 -0.07 -16.55 -6.89
CA ASP A 254 -0.42 -17.53 -7.92
C ASP A 254 -1.95 -17.63 -8.06
N HIS A 255 -2.68 -17.60 -6.94
CA HIS A 255 -4.14 -17.62 -6.96
C HIS A 255 -4.73 -16.36 -7.60
N LEU A 256 -4.17 -15.18 -7.32
CA LEU A 256 -4.57 -13.92 -7.94
C LEU A 256 -4.32 -13.96 -9.45
N LEU A 257 -3.14 -14.40 -9.88
CA LEU A 257 -2.80 -14.48 -11.31
C LEU A 257 -3.66 -15.50 -12.06
N ALA A 258 -4.08 -16.58 -11.40
CA ALA A 258 -5.00 -17.55 -11.98
C ALA A 258 -6.46 -17.05 -12.07
N SER A 259 -6.84 -16.06 -11.25
CA SER A 259 -8.22 -15.54 -11.15
C SER A 259 -8.37 -14.10 -11.67
N GLN A 260 -7.30 -13.51 -12.20
CA GLN A 260 -7.34 -12.15 -12.73
C GLN A 260 -8.25 -12.05 -13.98
N PRO A 261 -8.87 -10.88 -14.23
CA PRO A 261 -9.61 -10.66 -15.47
C PRO A 261 -8.74 -10.90 -16.72
N GLU A 262 -9.30 -11.56 -17.74
CA GLU A 262 -8.57 -11.98 -18.95
C GLU A 262 -7.95 -10.80 -19.70
N ASP A 263 -8.61 -9.65 -19.68
CA ASP A 263 -8.15 -8.39 -20.28
C ASP A 263 -6.90 -7.82 -19.60
N LEU A 264 -6.53 -8.33 -18.41
CA LEU A 264 -5.31 -7.96 -17.69
C LEU A 264 -4.10 -8.87 -17.98
N CYS A 265 -4.30 -9.97 -18.71
CA CYS A 265 -3.23 -10.92 -19.09
C CYS A 265 -2.29 -10.38 -20.20
N ILE A 266 -2.38 -9.09 -20.53
CA ILE A 266 -1.61 -8.47 -21.61
C ILE A 266 -0.17 -8.17 -21.12
N PRO A 267 0.87 -8.61 -21.87
CA PRO A 267 2.25 -8.22 -21.65
C PRO A 267 2.47 -6.74 -21.37
N ALA A 268 3.23 -6.43 -20.33
CA ALA A 268 3.65 -5.06 -20.07
C ALA A 268 4.54 -4.55 -21.22
N SER A 269 4.16 -3.43 -21.81
CA SER A 269 5.02 -2.69 -22.73
C SER A 269 6.18 -2.04 -21.99
N ASP A 270 7.25 -1.73 -22.72
CA ASP A 270 8.38 -1.01 -22.14
C ASP A 270 8.01 0.36 -21.57
N ALA A 271 7.09 1.07 -22.23
CA ALA A 271 6.60 2.36 -21.75
C ALA A 271 5.85 2.22 -20.41
N GLN A 272 5.08 1.13 -20.23
CA GLN A 272 4.40 0.85 -18.96
C GLN A 272 5.39 0.50 -17.86
N LEU A 273 6.41 -0.30 -18.16
CA LEU A 273 7.47 -0.62 -17.18
C LEU A 273 8.25 0.63 -16.77
N ASP A 274 8.59 1.49 -17.74
CA ASP A 274 9.23 2.78 -17.46
C ASP A 274 8.35 3.62 -16.55
N THR A 275 7.06 3.75 -16.89
CA THR A 275 6.07 4.51 -16.09
C THR A 275 5.95 3.98 -14.66
N VAL A 276 5.88 2.66 -14.49
CA VAL A 276 5.84 2.03 -13.15
C VAL A 276 7.08 2.35 -12.35
N THR A 277 8.27 2.22 -12.94
CA THR A 277 9.51 2.51 -12.21
C THR A 277 9.62 3.97 -11.79
N GLU A 278 9.17 4.90 -12.65
CA GLU A 278 9.13 6.33 -12.32
C GLU A 278 8.11 6.65 -11.22
N ALA A 279 6.93 6.02 -11.26
CA ALA A 279 5.91 6.18 -10.23
C ALA A 279 6.38 5.62 -8.87
N PHE A 280 6.95 4.42 -8.85
CA PHE A 280 7.46 3.81 -7.62
C PHE A 280 8.68 4.53 -7.07
N ALA A 281 9.56 5.10 -7.90
CA ALA A 281 10.62 5.99 -7.43
C ALA A 281 10.07 7.16 -6.59
N ARG A 282 8.90 7.72 -6.95
CA ARG A 282 8.23 8.76 -6.16
C ARG A 282 7.64 8.24 -4.85
N VAL A 283 7.16 6.99 -4.82
CA VAL A 283 6.68 6.33 -3.60
C VAL A 283 7.86 6.10 -2.64
N ILE A 284 8.96 5.58 -3.17
CA ILE A 284 10.24 5.32 -2.49
C ILE A 284 10.80 6.62 -1.91
N ASP A 285 10.98 7.65 -2.73
CA ASP A 285 11.58 8.92 -2.31
C ASP A 285 10.72 9.70 -1.33
N ALA A 286 9.39 9.46 -1.30
CA ALA A 286 8.48 10.11 -0.34
C ALA A 286 8.63 9.59 1.10
N LYS A 287 9.19 8.39 1.29
CA LYS A 287 9.31 7.74 2.59
C LYS A 287 10.15 8.56 3.57
N SER A 288 11.20 9.23 3.08
CA SER A 288 12.09 10.09 3.87
C SER A 288 12.11 11.51 3.29
N PRO A 289 12.06 12.56 4.13
CA PRO A 289 12.08 13.95 3.67
C PRO A 289 13.42 14.34 3.03
N TRP A 290 14.48 13.57 3.24
CA TRP A 290 15.83 13.82 2.73
C TRP A 290 16.06 13.27 1.33
N THR A 291 15.21 12.35 0.87
CA THR A 291 15.41 11.61 -0.39
C THR A 291 14.63 12.18 -1.57
N TYR A 292 14.20 13.44 -1.53
CA TYR A 292 13.48 14.04 -2.66
C TYR A 292 14.31 13.96 -3.95
N ALA A 293 13.76 13.27 -4.96
CA ALA A 293 14.39 13.02 -6.27
C ALA A 293 15.74 12.27 -6.21
N HIS A 294 16.03 11.58 -5.10
CA HIS A 294 17.24 10.78 -4.94
C HIS A 294 17.32 9.68 -5.99
N SER A 295 16.25 8.92 -6.18
CA SER A 295 16.21 7.79 -7.11
C SER A 295 16.48 8.23 -8.55
N HIS A 296 15.96 9.40 -8.96
CA HIS A 296 16.25 9.98 -10.27
C HIS A 296 17.71 10.42 -10.41
N GLY A 297 18.31 10.98 -9.35
CA GLY A 297 19.72 11.34 -9.32
C GLY A 297 20.64 10.14 -9.53
N VAL A 298 20.36 9.04 -8.80
CA VAL A 298 21.07 7.76 -8.97
C VAL A 298 20.91 7.22 -10.38
N ALA A 299 19.69 7.22 -10.93
CA ALA A 299 19.43 6.78 -12.29
C ALA A 299 20.16 7.61 -13.36
N ALA A 300 20.30 8.93 -13.16
CA ALA A 300 21.04 9.79 -14.06
C ALA A 300 22.55 9.46 -14.06
N ILE A 301 23.13 9.28 -12.87
CA ILE A 301 24.54 8.91 -12.71
C ILE A 301 24.80 7.52 -13.31
N ALA A 302 23.99 6.52 -12.95
CA ALA A 302 24.10 5.16 -13.47
C ALA A 302 23.99 5.15 -15.01
N GLY A 303 23.03 5.88 -15.58
CA GLY A 303 22.88 6.00 -17.03
C GLY A 303 24.07 6.67 -17.71
N HIS A 304 24.72 7.66 -17.08
CA HIS A 304 25.95 8.25 -17.62
C HIS A 304 27.12 7.27 -17.57
N MET A 305 27.29 6.55 -16.47
CA MET A 305 28.30 5.50 -16.34
C MET A 305 28.10 4.37 -17.36
N GLY A 306 26.86 3.89 -17.52
CA GLY A 306 26.53 2.87 -18.52
C GLY A 306 26.92 3.29 -19.94
N ARG A 307 26.69 4.56 -20.31
CA ARG A 307 27.11 5.09 -21.62
C ARG A 307 28.63 5.10 -21.79
N LEU A 308 29.37 5.51 -20.76
CA LEU A 308 30.84 5.49 -20.79
C LEU A 308 31.41 4.07 -20.89
N LEU A 309 30.71 3.09 -20.32
CA LEU A 309 31.05 1.67 -20.39
C LEU A 309 30.57 0.99 -21.69
N GLY A 310 29.92 1.72 -22.59
CA GLY A 310 29.47 1.21 -23.89
C GLY A 310 28.21 0.34 -23.84
N TYR A 311 27.35 0.50 -22.83
CA TYR A 311 26.08 -0.23 -22.76
C TYR A 311 25.14 0.17 -23.91
N ASP A 312 24.42 -0.82 -24.45
CA ASP A 312 23.39 -0.58 -25.46
C ASP A 312 22.12 0.04 -24.87
N GLN A 313 21.16 0.40 -25.74
CA GLN A 313 19.93 1.09 -25.30
C GLN A 313 19.05 0.24 -24.38
N ARG A 314 19.06 -1.10 -24.56
CA ARG A 314 18.26 -2.00 -23.71
C ARG A 314 18.88 -2.06 -22.31
N ALA A 315 20.19 -2.29 -22.24
CA ALA A 315 20.95 -2.32 -20.99
C ALA A 315 20.90 -0.97 -20.26
N LEU A 316 20.92 0.16 -20.97
CA LEU A 316 20.76 1.49 -20.37
C LEU A 316 19.37 1.68 -19.76
N ARG A 317 18.32 1.17 -20.41
CA ARG A 317 16.96 1.24 -19.89
C ARG A 317 16.77 0.35 -18.66
N ASP A 318 17.28 -0.88 -18.71
CA ASP A 318 17.22 -1.79 -17.57
C ASP A 318 18.04 -1.24 -16.38
N LEU A 319 19.21 -0.65 -16.65
CA LEU A 319 20.01 0.05 -15.64
C LEU A 319 19.27 1.24 -15.03
N ARG A 320 18.55 2.03 -15.85
CA ARG A 320 17.72 3.14 -15.36
C ARG A 320 16.61 2.63 -14.44
N ARG A 321 15.86 1.60 -14.87
CA ARG A 321 14.78 0.98 -14.07
C ARG A 321 15.31 0.44 -12.74
N ALA A 322 16.43 -0.29 -12.78
CA ALA A 322 17.08 -0.82 -11.59
C ALA A 322 17.52 0.30 -10.64
N ALA A 323 18.11 1.39 -11.16
CA ALA A 323 18.52 2.53 -10.34
C ALA A 323 17.33 3.27 -9.71
N LEU A 324 16.20 3.40 -10.42
CA LEU A 324 14.97 3.99 -9.88
C LEU A 324 14.37 3.14 -8.74
N LEU A 325 14.53 1.82 -8.80
CA LEU A 325 13.97 0.87 -7.82
C LEU A 325 14.99 0.37 -6.78
N HIS A 326 16.25 0.80 -6.85
CA HIS A 326 17.33 0.23 -6.02
C HIS A 326 17.05 0.29 -4.52
N ASP A 327 16.30 1.32 -4.14
CA ASP A 327 15.96 1.68 -2.77
C ASP A 327 14.58 1.16 -2.34
N LEU A 328 13.93 0.29 -3.13
CA LEU A 328 12.58 -0.20 -2.84
C LEU A 328 12.49 -0.85 -1.44
N GLY A 329 13.55 -1.52 -0.98
CA GLY A 329 13.61 -2.15 0.34
C GLY A 329 13.45 -1.17 1.50
N LYS A 330 13.78 0.12 1.33
CA LYS A 330 13.65 1.14 2.39
C LYS A 330 12.20 1.37 2.81
N LEU A 331 11.24 0.98 1.97
CA LEU A 331 9.81 1.04 2.26
C LEU A 331 9.44 0.20 3.50
N GLY A 332 10.15 -0.90 3.77
CA GLY A 332 9.94 -1.75 4.94
C GLY A 332 10.79 -1.41 6.16
N VAL A 333 11.61 -0.36 6.10
CA VAL A 333 12.45 0.07 7.23
C VAL A 333 11.71 1.13 8.04
N SER A 334 11.74 1.00 9.37
CA SER A 334 11.18 2.00 10.29
C SER A 334 11.86 3.36 10.11
N ASN A 335 11.09 4.45 10.11
CA ASN A 335 11.63 5.80 10.01
C ASN A 335 12.47 6.20 11.23
N LEU A 336 12.28 5.54 12.37
CA LEU A 336 13.12 5.73 13.56
C LEU A 336 14.55 5.23 13.34
N ILE A 337 14.73 4.25 12.46
CA ILE A 337 16.03 3.74 12.03
C ILE A 337 16.53 4.54 10.83
N LEU A 338 15.66 4.70 9.81
CA LEU A 338 16.02 5.32 8.53
C LEU A 338 16.49 6.77 8.67
N ASP A 339 15.79 7.59 9.48
CA ASP A 339 16.09 9.02 9.64
C ASP A 339 16.81 9.33 10.98
N LYS A 340 17.38 8.31 11.65
CA LYS A 340 18.04 8.48 12.96
C LYS A 340 19.23 9.45 12.85
N PRO A 341 19.29 10.52 13.69
CA PRO A 341 20.45 11.40 13.75
C PRO A 341 21.57 10.72 14.56
N GLY A 342 22.35 9.85 13.90
CA GLY A 342 23.49 9.18 14.52
C GLY A 342 23.75 7.80 13.95
N ARG A 343 24.76 7.12 14.49
CA ARG A 343 25.08 5.74 14.10
C ARG A 343 23.98 4.80 14.61
N LEU A 344 23.62 3.82 13.78
CA LEU A 344 22.77 2.71 14.20
C LEU A 344 23.49 1.87 15.26
N THR A 345 22.74 1.33 16.22
CA THR A 345 23.24 0.28 17.10
C THR A 345 23.39 -1.03 16.32
N ASP A 346 24.15 -1.99 16.84
CA ASP A 346 24.32 -3.29 16.19
C ASP A 346 22.98 -4.03 16.05
N ASP A 347 22.10 -3.90 17.05
CA ASP A 347 20.73 -4.45 17.04
C ASP A 347 19.84 -3.77 15.99
N GLU A 348 19.91 -2.45 15.84
CA GLU A 348 19.18 -1.70 14.80
C GLU A 348 19.67 -2.04 13.39
N PHE A 349 20.98 -2.27 13.24
CA PHE A 349 21.58 -2.69 11.97
C PHE A 349 21.14 -4.11 11.59
N ALA A 350 21.08 -5.03 12.57
CA ALA A 350 20.55 -6.37 12.38
C ALA A 350 19.04 -6.37 12.10
N ALA A 351 18.27 -5.47 12.71
CA ALA A 351 16.85 -5.27 12.44
C ALA A 351 16.60 -4.73 11.01
N GLY A 352 17.41 -3.77 10.54
CA GLY A 352 17.34 -3.24 9.16
C GLY A 352 17.72 -4.26 8.07
N GLY A 353 18.44 -5.32 8.43
CA GLY A 353 18.81 -6.42 7.54
C GLY A 353 17.90 -7.66 7.64
N SER A 354 16.97 -7.70 8.60
CA SER A 354 16.09 -8.85 8.82
C SER A 354 14.68 -8.59 8.31
N VAL A 355 14.56 -8.46 6.98
CA VAL A 355 13.41 -9.09 6.32
C VAL A 355 13.57 -10.58 6.61
N ARG A 356 12.89 -11.07 7.65
CA ARG A 356 12.78 -12.50 7.91
C ARG A 356 12.05 -13.10 6.71
N CYS A 357 12.82 -13.50 5.69
CA CYS A 357 12.39 -14.53 4.76
C CYS A 357 11.88 -15.67 5.64
N ALA A 358 10.59 -16.00 5.51
CA ALA A 358 10.04 -17.17 6.14
C ALA A 358 10.96 -18.35 5.81
N GLU A 359 11.56 -18.94 6.84
CA GLU A 359 12.34 -20.16 6.71
C GLU A 359 11.42 -21.23 6.12
N GLY A 360 11.68 -21.64 4.87
CA GLY A 360 10.87 -22.68 4.22
C GLY A 360 10.90 -22.81 2.70
N ALA A 361 11.62 -21.96 1.95
CA ALA A 361 11.61 -22.01 0.48
C ALA A 361 12.99 -22.24 -0.17
N CYS A 362 13.89 -22.97 0.49
CA CYS A 362 15.11 -23.49 -0.13
C CYS A 362 15.51 -24.81 0.54
N ALA A 363 14.91 -25.90 0.08
CA ALA A 363 15.44 -27.26 0.15
C ALA A 363 14.91 -28.04 -1.06
#